data_AF-G9P7U1-F1
#
_entry.id   AF-G9P7U1-F1
#
_cell.length_a   1.000
_cell.length_b   1.000
_cell.length_c   1.000
_cell.angle_alpha   90.00
_cell.angle_beta   90.00
_cell.angle_gamma   90.00
#
_symmetry.space_group_name_H-M   'P 1'
#
loop_
_entity.id
_entity.type
_entity.pdbx_description
1 polymer ?
#
loop_
_entity_poly.entity_id
_entity_poly.type
_entity_poly.pdbx_seq_one_letter_code
_entity_poly.pdbx_strand_id
1 'polypeptide(L)'
;MASPSNLVQLAKSLPEPLQRFFARWPPAALVAPGTSPTPFQEQRPNPFRFYKHPVTGRWQDPVYSQRRQMQLVKLAREHGVEELLPQTNKGTEYQLAQRVEHGLRVKGTGVGQKVKGHIHERHMIAKMEQRRKAMLEMPKLIRAWKKKTHPPQIMALTSPSHYDVLGLTPTILSSLPDPSTLIKQAYRRALLRHHPDKAASSSTPSSASLPSHSRPSNSQLYTVDQITQAFTILSSPHQRSTYDAGLRLSRENACDSQARFQTGIENVDLDDLPFDEEEERWYRSCRCGNNHGYAFQETDLEEVEHEGVLMVGCQDCSLWLKVHFAVVEDA
;
A
#
# COMPACT_ATOMS: atom_id res chain seq x y z
N MET A 1 55.35 23.08 -41.27
CA MET A 1 54.71 21.82 -41.72
C MET A 1 55.43 20.67 -41.04
N ALA A 2 54.70 19.67 -40.52
CA ALA A 2 55.34 18.49 -39.95
C ALA A 2 56.13 17.74 -41.03
N SER A 3 57.33 17.24 -40.70
CA SER A 3 58.11 16.43 -41.63
C SER A 3 57.40 15.09 -41.91
N PRO A 4 57.59 14.49 -43.09
CA PRO A 4 56.95 13.20 -43.43
C PRO A 4 57.35 12.10 -42.44
N SER A 5 58.58 12.12 -41.91
CA SER A 5 59.04 11.19 -40.87
C SER A 5 58.20 11.30 -39.59
N ASN A 6 57.86 12.52 -39.17
CA ASN A 6 57.09 12.76 -37.95
C ASN A 6 55.64 12.30 -38.13
N LEU A 7 55.05 12.50 -39.33
CA LEU A 7 53.72 11.99 -39.65
C LEU A 7 53.68 10.46 -39.64
N VAL A 8 54.72 9.80 -40.16
CA VAL A 8 54.85 8.33 -40.10
C VAL A 8 55.01 7.85 -38.66
N GLN A 9 55.79 8.54 -37.83
CA GLN A 9 55.91 8.23 -36.41
C GLN A 9 54.57 8.39 -35.67
N LEU A 10 53.81 9.45 -35.98
CA LEU A 10 52.48 9.67 -35.43
C LEU A 10 51.52 8.55 -35.84
N ALA A 11 51.50 8.16 -37.12
CA ALA A 11 50.69 7.04 -37.59
C ALA A 11 51.07 5.72 -36.88
N LYS A 12 52.37 5.48 -36.65
CA LYS A 12 52.87 4.31 -35.89
C LYS A 12 52.55 4.37 -34.40
N SER A 13 52.25 5.54 -33.84
CA SER A 13 51.85 5.71 -32.43
C SER A 13 50.37 5.38 -32.18
N LEU A 14 49.57 5.20 -33.23
CA LEU A 14 48.17 4.82 -33.10
C LEU A 14 48.00 3.45 -32.41
N PRO A 15 46.91 3.22 -31.68
CA PRO A 15 46.61 1.92 -31.10
C PRO A 15 46.58 0.80 -32.15
N GLU A 16 47.12 -0.37 -31.80
CA GLU A 16 47.17 -1.54 -32.68
C GLU A 16 45.81 -1.91 -33.31
N PRO A 17 44.65 -1.84 -32.61
CA PRO A 17 43.35 -2.11 -33.22
C PRO A 17 43.02 -1.19 -34.41
N LEU A 18 43.39 0.10 -34.34
CA LEU A 18 43.18 1.06 -35.42
C LEU A 18 44.17 0.82 -36.56
N GLN A 19 45.44 0.54 -36.25
CA GLN A 19 46.43 0.20 -37.28
C GLN A 19 46.02 -1.03 -38.09
N ARG A 20 45.59 -2.11 -37.41
CA ARG A 20 45.07 -3.33 -38.05
C ARG A 20 43.81 -3.06 -38.88
N PHE A 21 42.94 -2.14 -38.42
CA PHE A 21 41.76 -1.74 -39.17
C PHE A 21 42.14 -1.02 -40.47
N PHE A 22 42.97 0.02 -40.40
CA PHE A 22 43.38 0.79 -41.57
C PHE A 22 44.25 -0.01 -42.55
N ALA A 23 45.01 -1.00 -42.07
CA ALA A 23 45.74 -1.92 -42.94
C ALA A 23 44.82 -2.81 -43.79
N ARG A 24 43.65 -3.18 -43.26
CA ARG A 24 42.67 -4.05 -43.94
C ARG A 24 41.66 -3.24 -44.77
N TRP A 25 41.18 -2.12 -44.23
CA TRP A 25 40.21 -1.21 -44.86
C TRP A 25 40.78 0.21 -44.92
N PRO A 26 41.75 0.48 -45.80
CA PRO A 26 42.30 1.82 -45.95
C PRO A 26 41.27 2.77 -46.59
N PRO A 27 40.97 3.93 -46.00
CA PRO A 27 40.07 4.91 -46.59
C PRO A 27 40.68 5.53 -47.85
N ALA A 28 39.83 5.99 -48.77
CA ALA A 28 40.26 6.62 -50.01
C ALA A 28 41.17 7.85 -49.79
N ALA A 29 41.05 8.54 -48.65
CA ALA A 29 41.89 9.68 -48.29
C ALA A 29 43.38 9.33 -48.05
N LEU A 30 43.68 8.08 -47.67
CA LEU A 30 45.05 7.64 -47.40
C LEU A 30 45.71 6.94 -48.60
N VAL A 31 44.92 6.52 -49.58
CA VAL A 31 45.38 5.70 -50.70
C VAL A 31 45.59 6.58 -51.93
N ALA A 32 46.64 6.31 -52.70
CA ALA A 32 46.89 7.02 -53.95
C ALA A 32 45.72 6.79 -54.94
N PRO A 33 45.31 7.83 -55.69
CA PRO A 33 44.21 7.71 -56.64
C PRO A 33 44.54 6.63 -57.69
N GLY A 34 43.60 5.70 -57.91
CA GLY A 34 43.76 4.60 -58.87
C GLY A 34 44.29 3.29 -58.29
N THR A 35 44.58 3.22 -56.99
CA THR A 35 44.95 1.95 -56.33
C THR A 35 43.73 1.02 -56.24
N SER A 36 43.93 -0.28 -56.52
CA SER A 36 42.87 -1.29 -56.39
C SER A 36 42.45 -1.46 -54.92
N PRO A 37 41.17 -1.77 -54.64
CA PRO A 37 40.71 -2.08 -53.29
C PRO A 37 41.46 -3.27 -52.69
N THR A 38 41.50 -3.35 -51.36
CA THR A 38 42.04 -4.54 -50.70
C THR A 38 41.08 -5.74 -50.86
N PRO A 39 41.56 -6.99 -50.75
CA PRO A 39 40.69 -8.17 -50.80
C PRO A 39 39.55 -8.13 -49.77
N PHE A 40 39.80 -7.50 -48.62
CA PHE A 40 38.78 -7.30 -47.58
C PHE A 40 37.70 -6.29 -48.00
N GLN A 41 38.07 -5.22 -48.72
CA GLN A 41 37.13 -4.24 -49.27
C GLN A 41 36.30 -4.81 -50.41
N GLU A 42 36.90 -5.66 -51.25
CA GLU A 42 36.18 -6.34 -52.34
C GLU A 42 35.10 -7.28 -51.80
N GLN A 43 35.44 -8.09 -50.80
CA GLN A 43 34.47 -8.99 -50.16
C GLN A 43 33.43 -8.22 -49.34
N ARG A 44 33.87 -7.15 -48.65
CA ARG A 44 33.05 -6.36 -47.73
C ARG A 44 33.37 -4.87 -47.89
N PRO A 45 32.62 -4.15 -48.76
CA PRO A 45 32.85 -2.72 -48.99
C PRO A 45 32.74 -1.87 -47.73
N ASN A 46 31.77 -2.16 -46.86
CA ASN A 46 31.66 -1.53 -45.55
C ASN A 46 31.67 -2.60 -44.43
N PRO A 47 32.71 -2.61 -43.57
CA PRO A 47 32.86 -3.64 -42.54
C PRO A 47 31.93 -3.45 -41.34
N PHE A 48 31.21 -2.32 -41.25
CA PHE A 48 30.33 -1.95 -40.15
C PHE A 48 28.84 -2.20 -40.41
N ARG A 49 28.46 -2.46 -41.67
CA ARG A 49 27.07 -2.71 -42.05
C ARG A 49 26.83 -4.19 -42.32
N PHE A 50 25.57 -4.59 -42.17
CA PHE A 50 25.11 -5.88 -42.65
C PHE A 50 25.28 -5.94 -44.17
N TYR A 51 25.68 -7.10 -44.67
CA TYR A 51 25.91 -7.32 -46.09
C TYR A 51 25.01 -8.43 -46.59
N LYS A 52 24.28 -8.18 -47.66
CA LYS A 52 23.45 -9.21 -48.31
C LYS A 52 24.29 -9.90 -49.37
N HIS A 53 24.54 -11.19 -49.21
CA HIS A 53 25.34 -11.93 -50.17
C HIS A 53 24.58 -12.08 -51.50
N PRO A 54 25.18 -11.75 -52.66
CA PRO A 54 24.46 -11.65 -53.92
C PRO A 54 23.92 -13.00 -54.41
N VAL A 55 24.65 -14.09 -54.20
CA VAL A 55 24.26 -15.43 -54.68
C VAL A 55 23.23 -16.10 -53.77
N THR A 56 23.41 -15.99 -52.45
CA THR A 56 22.59 -16.71 -51.46
C THR A 56 21.43 -15.88 -50.93
N GLY A 57 21.43 -14.56 -51.16
CA GLY A 57 20.42 -13.63 -50.67
C GLY A 57 20.37 -13.46 -49.15
N ARG A 58 21.23 -14.17 -48.39
CA ARG A 58 21.26 -14.12 -46.94
C ARG A 58 21.99 -12.89 -46.45
N TRP A 59 21.45 -12.27 -45.39
CA TRP A 59 22.15 -11.23 -44.66
C TRP A 59 23.25 -11.85 -43.80
N GLN A 60 24.44 -11.28 -43.92
CA GLN A 60 25.58 -11.61 -43.11
C GLN A 60 25.85 -10.47 -42.15
N ASP A 61 26.23 -10.83 -40.93
CA ASP A 61 26.58 -9.89 -39.89
C ASP A 61 27.74 -8.97 -40.30
N PRO A 62 27.81 -7.75 -39.73
CA PRO A 62 28.94 -6.87 -39.93
C PRO A 62 30.21 -7.52 -39.37
N VAL A 63 31.34 -7.32 -40.08
CA VAL A 63 32.64 -7.88 -39.70
C VAL A 63 33.03 -7.42 -38.29
N TYR A 64 32.72 -6.17 -37.95
CA TYR A 64 32.82 -5.64 -36.59
C TYR A 64 31.42 -5.48 -35.99
N SER A 65 31.20 -6.14 -34.85
CA SER A 65 29.96 -5.98 -34.07
C SER A 65 29.82 -4.56 -33.52
N GLN A 66 28.60 -4.13 -33.18
CA GLN A 66 28.35 -2.76 -32.70
C GLN A 66 29.23 -2.36 -31.50
N ARG A 67 29.56 -3.31 -30.62
CA ARG A 67 30.52 -3.09 -29.51
C ARG A 67 31.92 -2.76 -30.03
N ARG A 68 32.44 -3.52 -31.00
CA ARG A 68 33.76 -3.29 -31.59
C ARG A 68 33.78 -2.00 -32.42
N GLN A 69 32.69 -1.67 -33.10
CA GLN A 69 32.52 -0.39 -33.77
C GLN A 69 32.64 0.78 -32.79
N MET A 70 31.93 0.72 -31.65
CA MET A 70 32.05 1.74 -30.59
C MET A 70 33.48 1.86 -30.06
N GLN A 71 34.18 0.74 -29.87
CA GLN A 71 35.58 0.74 -29.41
C GLN A 71 36.50 1.42 -30.44
N LEU A 72 36.37 1.10 -31.73
CA LEU A 72 37.15 1.74 -32.79
C LEU A 72 36.83 3.23 -32.90
N VAL A 73 35.56 3.62 -32.86
CA VAL A 73 35.14 5.04 -32.88
C VAL A 73 35.69 5.78 -31.65
N LYS A 74 35.65 5.18 -30.47
CA LYS A 74 36.19 5.79 -29.25
C LYS A 74 37.70 6.03 -29.37
N LEU A 75 38.46 5.01 -29.78
CA LEU A 75 39.90 5.15 -30.00
C LEU A 75 40.19 6.18 -31.11
N ALA A 76 39.44 6.15 -32.20
CA ALA A 76 39.64 7.08 -33.31
C ALA A 76 39.35 8.53 -32.88
N ARG A 77 38.36 8.75 -32.02
CA ARG A 77 38.07 10.06 -31.43
C ARG A 77 39.20 10.56 -30.54
N GLU A 78 39.71 9.69 -29.66
CA GLU A 78 40.84 10.01 -28.76
C GLU A 78 42.11 10.39 -29.54
N HIS A 79 42.31 9.79 -30.72
CA HIS A 79 43.46 10.04 -31.59
C HIS A 79 43.18 10.96 -32.79
N GLY A 80 41.99 11.55 -32.90
CA GLY A 80 41.64 12.50 -33.98
C GLY A 80 41.56 11.91 -35.39
N VAL A 81 41.31 10.61 -35.53
CA VAL A 81 41.21 9.88 -36.81
C VAL A 81 39.79 9.33 -37.08
N GLU A 82 38.77 9.93 -36.46
CA GLU A 82 37.37 9.48 -36.60
C GLU A 82 36.83 9.65 -38.03
N GLU A 83 37.20 10.72 -38.72
CA GLU A 83 36.81 11.02 -40.11
C GLU A 83 37.31 9.99 -41.13
N LEU A 84 38.40 9.27 -40.78
CA LEU A 84 38.97 8.22 -41.63
C LEU A 84 38.22 6.89 -41.53
N LEU A 85 37.31 6.74 -40.56
CA LEU A 85 36.48 5.55 -40.43
C LEU A 85 35.27 5.61 -41.39
N PRO A 86 34.79 4.45 -41.90
CA PRO A 86 33.54 4.43 -42.65
C PRO A 86 32.37 4.87 -41.78
N GLN A 87 31.34 5.46 -42.40
CA GLN A 87 30.15 5.94 -41.70
C GLN A 87 29.49 4.86 -40.84
N THR A 88 29.29 5.16 -39.55
CA THR A 88 28.61 4.28 -38.58
C THR A 88 27.53 5.00 -37.80
N ASN A 89 26.54 4.23 -37.34
CA ASN A 89 25.55 4.70 -36.37
C ASN A 89 26.17 5.05 -35.00
N LYS A 90 27.44 4.69 -34.81
CA LYS A 90 28.21 4.87 -33.59
C LYS A 90 29.12 6.11 -33.62
N GLY A 91 29.30 6.73 -34.78
CA GLY A 91 30.08 7.95 -34.99
C GLY A 91 29.44 9.17 -34.34
N THR A 92 30.27 10.13 -33.93
CA THR A 92 29.87 11.41 -33.34
C THR A 92 28.98 12.20 -34.26
N GLU A 93 29.45 12.49 -35.46
CA GLU A 93 28.75 13.31 -36.45
C GLU A 93 27.40 12.72 -36.79
N TYR A 94 27.34 11.41 -37.02
CA TYR A 94 26.09 10.72 -37.31
C TYR A 94 25.11 10.80 -36.14
N GLN A 95 25.54 10.55 -34.91
CA GLN A 95 24.67 10.63 -33.74
C GLN A 95 24.18 12.06 -33.47
N LEU A 96 25.03 13.05 -33.69
CA LEU A 96 24.68 14.46 -33.56
C LEU A 96 23.69 14.87 -34.63
N ALA A 97 23.97 14.58 -35.90
CA ALA A 97 23.07 14.87 -37.02
C ALA A 97 21.71 14.21 -36.80
N GLN A 98 21.68 12.93 -36.43
CA GLN A 98 20.44 12.21 -36.16
C GLN A 98 19.66 12.79 -34.99
N ARG A 99 20.35 13.24 -33.93
CA ARG A 99 19.71 13.89 -32.76
C ARG A 99 19.15 15.27 -33.12
N VAL A 100 19.86 16.05 -33.94
CA VAL A 100 19.40 17.36 -34.38
C VAL A 100 18.22 17.23 -35.34
N GLU A 101 18.31 16.32 -36.32
CA GLU A 101 17.27 16.13 -37.34
C GLU A 101 15.97 15.58 -36.74
N HIS A 102 16.07 14.57 -35.87
CA HIS A 102 14.90 13.84 -35.39
C HIS A 102 14.45 14.21 -33.97
N GLY A 103 15.30 14.87 -33.17
CA GLY A 103 15.02 15.20 -31.77
C GLY A 103 14.80 13.98 -30.87
N LEU A 104 14.22 14.22 -29.68
CA LEU A 104 13.82 13.15 -28.77
C LEU A 104 12.54 12.50 -29.27
N ARG A 105 12.52 11.17 -29.40
CA ARG A 105 11.37 10.41 -29.95
C ARG A 105 10.78 9.39 -28.98
N VAL A 106 11.08 9.53 -27.68
CA VAL A 106 10.54 8.66 -26.63
C VAL A 106 9.04 8.89 -26.49
N LYS A 107 8.26 7.83 -26.23
CA LYS A 107 6.81 7.95 -26.07
C LYS A 107 6.49 8.84 -24.85
N GLY A 108 5.60 9.82 -25.04
CA GLY A 108 5.18 10.75 -24.00
C GLY A 108 5.92 12.09 -24.05
N THR A 109 7.25 12.07 -23.94
CA THR A 109 8.10 13.28 -23.88
C THR A 109 8.77 13.65 -25.21
N GLY A 110 8.71 12.78 -26.21
CA GLY A 110 9.27 13.05 -27.53
C GLY A 110 8.54 14.17 -28.26
N VAL A 111 9.23 14.76 -29.25
CA VAL A 111 8.67 15.81 -30.11
C VAL A 111 7.38 15.31 -30.77
N GLY A 112 6.30 16.07 -30.60
CA GLY A 112 4.97 15.71 -31.11
C GLY A 112 4.24 14.60 -30.34
N GLN A 113 4.80 14.09 -29.24
CA GLN A 113 4.10 13.15 -28.34
C GLN A 113 3.44 13.88 -27.18
N LYS A 114 2.42 13.24 -26.59
CA LYS A 114 1.73 13.71 -25.39
C LYS A 114 1.79 12.66 -24.30
N VAL A 115 2.03 13.10 -23.07
CA VAL A 115 2.02 12.25 -21.88
C VAL A 115 0.61 11.75 -21.61
N LYS A 116 0.47 10.46 -21.28
CA LYS A 116 -0.82 9.80 -21.02
C LYS A 116 -1.54 10.36 -19.78
N GLY A 117 -0.78 10.76 -18.76
CA GLY A 117 -1.30 11.14 -17.44
C GLY A 117 -1.63 9.93 -16.57
N HIS A 118 -1.52 10.10 -15.26
CA HIS A 118 -1.87 9.06 -14.30
C HIS A 118 -3.38 8.79 -14.30
N ILE A 119 -3.81 7.62 -13.78
CA ILE A 119 -5.24 7.25 -13.75
C ILE A 119 -6.07 8.30 -12.99
N HIS A 120 -5.57 8.78 -11.84
CA HIS A 120 -6.28 9.76 -11.03
C HIS A 120 -6.43 11.11 -11.73
N GLU A 121 -5.42 11.58 -12.48
CA GLU A 121 -5.48 12.82 -13.25
C GLU A 121 -6.54 12.73 -14.35
N ARG A 122 -6.54 11.61 -15.08
CA ARG A 122 -7.49 11.36 -16.16
C ARG A 122 -8.93 11.27 -15.65
N HIS A 123 -9.15 10.68 -14.47
CA HIS A 123 -10.48 10.47 -13.91
C HIS A 123 -10.93 11.60 -12.97
N MET A 124 -10.05 12.55 -12.64
CA MET A 124 -10.32 13.62 -11.67
C MET A 124 -11.57 14.41 -12.07
N ILE A 125 -11.64 14.84 -13.33
CA ILE A 125 -12.74 15.67 -13.84
C ILE A 125 -14.07 14.91 -13.72
N ALA A 126 -14.11 13.67 -14.21
CA ALA A 126 -15.32 12.84 -14.13
C ALA A 126 -15.75 12.58 -12.67
N LYS A 127 -14.79 12.30 -11.78
CA LYS A 127 -15.05 12.07 -10.36
C LYS A 127 -15.56 13.34 -9.65
N MET A 128 -15.04 14.51 -9.99
CA MET A 128 -15.52 15.79 -9.43
C MET A 128 -16.92 16.13 -9.94
N GLU A 129 -17.23 15.84 -11.20
CA GLU A 129 -18.58 16.05 -11.76
C GLU A 129 -19.62 15.13 -11.10
N GLN A 130 -19.26 13.87 -10.85
CA GLN A 130 -20.11 12.93 -10.09
C GLN A 130 -20.38 13.44 -8.66
N ARG A 131 -19.34 13.94 -7.98
CA ARG A 131 -19.49 14.54 -6.64
C ARG A 131 -20.39 15.77 -6.68
N ARG A 132 -20.21 16.66 -7.67
CA ARG A 132 -21.05 17.84 -7.87
C ARG A 132 -22.52 17.43 -8.06
N LYS A 133 -22.79 16.47 -8.93
CA LYS A 133 -24.14 15.94 -9.18
C LYS A 133 -24.77 15.34 -7.92
N ALA A 134 -24.03 14.50 -7.19
CA ALA A 134 -24.51 13.90 -5.95
C ALA A 134 -24.86 14.96 -4.91
N MET A 135 -24.05 16.01 -4.76
CA MET A 135 -24.34 17.12 -3.84
C MET A 135 -25.59 17.90 -4.22
N LEU A 136 -25.85 18.09 -5.52
CA LEU A 136 -27.09 18.72 -6.01
C LEU A 136 -28.32 17.85 -5.77
N GLU A 137 -28.18 16.52 -5.86
CA GLU A 137 -29.27 15.56 -5.66
C GLU A 137 -29.50 15.20 -4.17
N MET A 138 -28.50 15.43 -3.31
CA MET A 138 -28.52 15.11 -1.88
C MET A 138 -29.76 15.66 -1.14
N PRO A 139 -30.20 16.93 -1.31
CA PRO A 139 -31.37 17.44 -0.60
C PRO A 139 -32.67 16.70 -0.96
N LYS A 140 -32.82 16.29 -2.23
CA LYS A 140 -33.99 15.51 -2.67
C LYS A 140 -33.99 14.13 -2.04
N LEU A 141 -32.82 13.49 -1.99
CA LEU A 141 -32.64 12.17 -1.40
C LEU A 141 -32.90 12.19 0.11
N ILE A 142 -32.41 13.20 0.84
CA ILE A 142 -32.69 13.38 2.27
C ILE A 142 -34.19 13.51 2.54
N ARG A 143 -34.91 14.31 1.74
CA ARG A 143 -36.38 14.45 1.88
C ARG A 143 -37.10 13.13 1.65
N ALA A 144 -36.73 12.39 0.61
CA ALA A 144 -37.32 11.09 0.29
C ALA A 144 -37.04 10.05 1.39
N TRP A 145 -35.81 10.03 1.92
CA TRP A 145 -35.43 9.16 3.03
C TRP A 145 -36.21 9.50 4.30
N LYS A 146 -36.20 10.77 4.74
CA LYS A 146 -36.98 11.24 5.91
C LYS A 146 -38.50 11.07 5.78
N LYS A 147 -39.03 10.87 4.57
CA LYS A 147 -40.44 10.55 4.35
C LYS A 147 -40.72 9.05 4.51
N LYS A 148 -39.76 8.20 4.14
CA LYS A 148 -39.85 6.74 4.23
C LYS A 148 -39.48 6.23 5.63
N THR A 149 -38.43 6.78 6.22
CA THR A 149 -38.17 6.66 7.65
C THR A 149 -39.04 7.71 8.33
N HIS A 150 -40.14 7.30 8.97
CA HIS A 150 -40.75 8.14 10.00
C HIS A 150 -39.62 8.59 10.93
N PRO A 151 -39.59 9.85 11.41
CA PRO A 151 -38.53 10.27 12.31
C PRO A 151 -38.45 9.22 13.41
N PRO A 152 -37.35 8.46 13.54
CA PRO A 152 -37.22 7.61 14.70
C PRO A 152 -37.33 8.60 15.84
N GLN A 153 -38.29 8.37 16.72
CA GLN A 153 -38.22 8.94 18.05
C GLN A 153 -36.82 8.58 18.55
N ILE A 154 -35.91 9.57 18.53
CA ILE A 154 -34.62 9.53 19.22
C ILE A 154 -34.93 9.67 20.72
N MET A 155 -35.82 8.81 21.22
CA MET A 155 -36.25 8.70 22.61
C MET A 155 -36.13 7.25 23.11
N ALA A 156 -35.78 6.29 22.25
CA ALA A 156 -35.71 4.86 22.59
C ALA A 156 -34.29 4.30 22.82
N LEU A 157 -33.25 5.15 22.92
CA LEU A 157 -31.89 4.74 23.31
C LEU A 157 -31.40 5.39 24.62
N THR A 158 -32.33 5.95 25.39
CA THR A 158 -32.04 6.48 26.72
C THR A 158 -32.94 5.84 27.76
N SER A 159 -33.14 4.52 27.71
CA SER A 159 -33.53 3.83 28.94
C SER A 159 -32.30 3.89 29.85
N PRO A 160 -32.32 4.70 30.93
CA PRO A 160 -31.20 4.76 31.86
C PRO A 160 -30.94 3.36 32.41
N SER A 161 -29.68 2.98 32.59
CA SER A 161 -29.39 1.71 33.26
C SER A 161 -30.00 1.74 34.66
N HIS A 162 -30.47 0.60 35.19
CA HIS A 162 -30.96 0.54 36.57
C HIS A 162 -29.88 1.00 37.57
N TYR A 163 -28.60 0.85 37.21
CA TYR A 163 -27.45 1.43 37.93
C TYR A 163 -27.44 2.96 37.90
N ASP A 164 -27.73 3.58 36.76
CA ASP A 164 -27.79 5.03 36.59
C ASP A 164 -28.99 5.64 37.33
N VAL A 165 -30.13 4.93 37.36
CA VAL A 165 -31.35 5.36 38.08
C VAL A 165 -31.12 5.49 39.59
N LEU A 166 -30.34 4.57 40.19
CA LEU A 166 -29.98 4.64 41.61
C LEU A 166 -28.66 5.39 41.87
N GLY A 167 -27.94 5.79 40.82
CA GLY A 167 -26.65 6.48 40.91
C GLY A 167 -25.53 5.60 41.47
N LEU A 168 -25.54 4.31 41.17
CA LEU A 168 -24.58 3.30 41.63
C LEU A 168 -23.75 2.80 40.44
N THR A 169 -22.50 2.39 40.68
CA THR A 169 -21.69 1.71 39.66
C THR A 169 -21.63 0.20 39.93
N PRO A 170 -21.58 -0.64 38.88
CA PRO A 170 -21.47 -2.09 39.03
C PRO A 170 -20.24 -2.51 39.86
N THR A 171 -19.14 -1.73 39.78
CA THR A 171 -17.89 -1.97 40.49
C THR A 171 -18.02 -1.83 42.01
N ILE A 172 -18.72 -0.79 42.49
CA ILE A 172 -18.89 -0.52 43.94
C ILE A 172 -19.74 -1.64 44.59
N LEU A 173 -20.70 -2.18 43.85
CA LEU A 173 -21.60 -3.22 44.35
C LEU A 173 -21.01 -4.63 44.30
N SER A 174 -19.90 -4.84 43.58
CA SER A 174 -19.20 -6.13 43.53
C SER A 174 -18.04 -6.22 44.52
N SER A 175 -17.53 -5.09 45.01
CA SER A 175 -16.43 -5.04 45.99
C SER A 175 -16.88 -5.15 47.45
N LEU A 176 -18.17 -4.96 47.74
CA LEU A 176 -18.69 -4.96 49.12
C LEU A 176 -19.30 -6.32 49.50
N PRO A 177 -19.05 -6.83 50.72
CA PRO A 177 -19.63 -8.08 51.20
C PRO A 177 -21.15 -7.98 51.44
N ASP A 178 -21.67 -6.80 51.85
CA ASP A 178 -23.09 -6.55 52.10
C ASP A 178 -23.66 -5.37 51.28
N PRO A 179 -23.99 -5.58 49.98
CA PRO A 179 -24.44 -4.49 49.09
C PRO A 179 -25.88 -4.00 49.37
N SER A 180 -26.67 -4.75 50.14
CA SER A 180 -28.11 -4.48 50.33
C SER A 180 -28.40 -3.19 51.12
N THR A 181 -27.56 -2.83 52.07
CA THR A 181 -27.71 -1.61 52.89
C THR A 181 -27.46 -0.36 52.06
N LEU A 182 -26.45 -0.41 51.19
CA LEU A 182 -26.06 0.63 50.25
C LEU A 182 -27.17 0.84 49.20
N ILE A 183 -27.71 -0.24 48.64
CA ILE A 183 -28.82 -0.18 47.68
C ILE A 183 -30.08 0.44 48.34
N LYS A 184 -30.41 0.06 49.58
CA LYS A 184 -31.52 0.67 50.34
C LYS A 184 -31.30 2.16 50.66
N GLN A 185 -30.06 2.56 50.90
CA GLN A 185 -29.72 3.97 51.12
C GLN A 185 -29.81 4.78 49.81
N ALA A 186 -29.31 4.21 48.71
CA ALA A 186 -29.39 4.80 47.39
C ALA A 186 -30.85 4.95 46.91
N TYR A 187 -31.68 3.94 47.14
CA TYR A 187 -33.13 4.00 46.87
C TYR A 187 -33.82 5.12 47.64
N ARG A 188 -33.59 5.22 48.96
CA ARG A 188 -34.14 6.32 49.78
C ARG A 188 -33.66 7.69 49.28
N ARG A 189 -32.38 7.81 48.90
CA ARG A 189 -31.82 9.04 48.33
C ARG A 189 -32.45 9.37 46.98
N ALA A 190 -32.64 8.38 46.10
CA ALA A 190 -33.24 8.57 44.78
C ALA A 190 -34.70 9.03 44.91
N LEU A 191 -35.50 8.39 45.77
CA LEU A 191 -36.88 8.81 46.04
C LEU A 191 -36.96 10.25 46.57
N LEU A 192 -36.09 10.65 47.49
CA LEU A 192 -36.07 12.01 48.04
C LEU A 192 -35.60 13.07 47.02
N ARG A 193 -34.81 12.68 46.01
CA ARG A 193 -34.36 13.56 44.94
C ARG A 193 -35.38 13.68 43.81
N HIS A 194 -36.12 12.62 43.53
CA HIS A 194 -37.07 12.51 42.42
C HIS A 194 -38.54 12.50 42.88
N HIS A 195 -38.82 12.89 44.12
CA HIS A 195 -40.18 13.03 44.64
C HIS A 195 -40.97 14.07 43.83
N PRO A 196 -42.22 13.80 43.43
CA PRO A 196 -43.00 14.71 42.57
C PRO A 196 -43.26 16.08 43.24
N ASP A 197 -43.34 16.12 44.57
CA ASP A 197 -43.53 17.34 45.37
C ASP A 197 -42.31 18.29 45.32
N LYS A 198 -41.11 17.75 45.06
CA LYS A 198 -39.86 18.51 44.92
C LYS A 198 -39.56 18.92 43.48
N ALA A 199 -40.10 18.21 42.50
CA ALA A 199 -40.07 18.62 41.10
C ALA A 199 -40.95 19.86 40.86
N ALA A 200 -42.08 19.96 41.57
CA ALA A 200 -42.98 21.12 41.50
C ALA A 200 -42.37 22.44 42.03
N SER A 201 -41.37 22.38 42.91
CA SER A 201 -40.67 23.56 43.45
C SER A 201 -39.47 24.03 42.62
N SER A 202 -39.10 23.29 41.56
CA SER A 202 -37.96 23.60 40.67
C SER A 202 -38.34 24.37 39.40
N SER A 203 -39.60 24.81 39.27
CA SER A 203 -40.15 25.55 38.12
C SER A 203 -40.15 27.08 38.31
N THR A 204 -39.13 27.64 39.00
CA THR A 204 -38.88 29.09 39.01
C THR A 204 -37.48 29.39 38.46
N PRO A 205 -37.34 30.21 37.41
CA PRO A 205 -36.04 30.60 36.89
C PRO A 205 -35.54 31.82 37.68
N SER A 206 -34.47 31.68 38.46
CA SER A 206 -33.75 32.83 39.01
C SER A 206 -32.25 32.52 39.08
N SER A 207 -31.56 33.04 38.05
CA SER A 207 -30.34 33.85 38.11
C SER A 207 -29.14 33.42 38.97
N ALA A 208 -28.06 33.11 38.25
CA ALA A 208 -26.66 33.48 38.49
C ALA A 208 -25.90 32.92 39.72
N SER A 209 -24.97 31.99 39.45
CA SER A 209 -23.63 31.97 40.07
C SER A 209 -22.62 31.11 39.28
N LEU A 210 -21.37 31.58 39.28
CA LEU A 210 -20.14 31.17 38.57
C LEU A 210 -19.68 29.68 38.75
N PRO A 211 -18.70 29.21 37.92
CA PRO A 211 -18.41 27.79 37.74
C PRO A 211 -17.45 27.23 38.79
N SER A 212 -17.76 26.03 39.30
CA SER A 212 -16.83 25.22 40.10
C SER A 212 -16.96 23.76 39.70
N HIS A 213 -15.80 23.11 39.52
CA HIS A 213 -15.62 21.73 39.11
C HIS A 213 -16.40 20.72 39.97
N SER A 214 -17.34 20.01 39.36
CA SER A 214 -17.56 18.57 39.61
C SER A 214 -18.57 17.98 38.62
N ARG A 215 -18.14 16.88 37.96
CA ARG A 215 -18.86 15.82 37.23
C ARG A 215 -20.25 16.14 36.60
N PRO A 216 -20.49 15.78 35.32
CA PRO A 216 -21.77 15.99 34.65
C PRO A 216 -22.86 15.12 35.28
N SER A 217 -23.59 15.67 36.26
CA SER A 217 -24.84 15.09 36.74
C SER A 217 -25.91 15.42 35.71
N ASN A 218 -26.12 14.49 34.79
CA ASN A 218 -27.29 14.45 33.92
C ASN A 218 -28.54 14.51 34.82
N SER A 219 -29.18 15.67 34.96
CA SER A 219 -30.39 15.82 35.78
C SER A 219 -31.60 15.22 35.06
N GLN A 220 -31.54 13.92 34.79
CA GLN A 220 -32.67 13.14 34.34
C GLN A 220 -33.58 12.91 35.55
N LEU A 221 -34.80 13.45 35.49
CA LEU A 221 -35.82 13.15 36.48
C LEU A 221 -36.37 11.75 36.18
N TYR A 222 -36.11 10.80 37.07
CA TYR A 222 -36.64 9.43 36.97
C TYR A 222 -38.01 9.35 37.64
N THR A 223 -38.92 8.55 37.07
CA THR A 223 -40.23 8.32 37.71
C THR A 223 -40.07 7.42 38.92
N VAL A 224 -41.01 7.51 39.88
CA VAL A 224 -41.00 6.64 41.07
C VAL A 224 -41.04 5.17 40.66
N ASP A 225 -41.79 4.82 39.61
CA ASP A 225 -41.89 3.46 39.08
C ASP A 225 -40.56 2.93 38.50
N GLN A 226 -39.75 3.80 37.89
CA GLN A 226 -38.42 3.41 37.40
C GLN A 226 -37.45 3.17 38.57
N ILE A 227 -37.56 3.97 39.63
CA ILE A 227 -36.72 3.85 40.83
C ILE A 227 -37.08 2.58 41.63
N THR A 228 -38.38 2.25 41.73
CA THR A 228 -38.83 1.01 42.37
C THR A 228 -38.40 -0.21 41.57
N GLN A 229 -38.53 -0.17 40.24
CA GLN A 229 -38.06 -1.24 39.36
C GLN A 229 -36.54 -1.46 39.44
N ALA A 230 -35.75 -0.38 39.49
CA ALA A 230 -34.31 -0.48 39.68
C ALA A 230 -33.94 -1.11 41.04
N PHE A 231 -34.67 -0.75 42.10
CA PHE A 231 -34.46 -1.32 43.43
C PHE A 231 -34.83 -2.81 43.49
N THR A 232 -35.96 -3.23 42.92
CA THR A 232 -36.37 -4.65 42.95
C THR A 232 -35.34 -5.54 42.26
N ILE A 233 -34.89 -5.13 41.07
CA ILE A 233 -33.90 -5.88 40.28
C ILE A 233 -32.53 -5.91 40.97
N LEU A 234 -32.04 -4.76 41.49
CA LEU A 234 -30.71 -4.69 42.11
C LEU A 234 -30.65 -5.25 43.53
N SER A 235 -31.78 -5.28 44.26
CA SER A 235 -31.83 -5.77 45.65
C SER A 235 -31.71 -7.29 45.78
N SER A 236 -32.10 -8.06 44.75
CA SER A 236 -32.01 -9.52 44.76
C SER A 236 -30.77 -10.00 43.97
N PRO A 237 -29.88 -10.83 44.56
CA PRO A 237 -28.65 -11.27 43.90
C PRO A 237 -28.89 -12.01 42.57
N HIS A 238 -29.98 -12.78 42.49
CA HIS A 238 -30.34 -13.55 41.29
C HIS A 238 -30.85 -12.67 40.14
N GLN A 239 -31.68 -11.65 40.40
CA GLN A 239 -32.15 -10.75 39.32
C GLN A 239 -31.06 -9.77 38.88
N ARG A 240 -30.14 -9.42 39.78
CA ARG A 240 -28.96 -8.63 39.43
C ARG A 240 -28.04 -9.39 38.47
N SER A 241 -27.76 -10.67 38.73
CA SER A 241 -26.85 -11.45 37.88
C SER A 241 -27.43 -11.69 36.48
N THR A 242 -28.74 -11.94 36.37
CA THR A 242 -29.41 -12.07 35.06
C THR A 242 -29.41 -10.76 34.29
N TYR A 243 -29.63 -9.62 34.96
CA TYR A 243 -29.53 -8.29 34.36
C TYR A 243 -28.09 -7.97 33.89
N ASP A 244 -27.08 -8.28 34.71
CA ASP A 244 -25.66 -8.08 34.37
C ASP A 244 -25.19 -8.97 33.21
N ALA A 245 -25.75 -10.18 33.09
CA ALA A 245 -25.52 -11.06 31.94
C ALA A 245 -26.13 -10.46 30.65
N GLY A 246 -27.36 -9.94 30.73
CA GLY A 246 -28.03 -9.28 29.60
C GLY A 246 -27.32 -8.00 29.13
N LEU A 247 -26.76 -7.21 30.06
CA LEU A 247 -25.95 -6.04 29.75
C LEU A 247 -24.64 -6.39 29.02
N ARG A 248 -23.99 -7.52 29.39
CA ARG A 248 -22.78 -8.01 28.72
C ARG A 248 -23.05 -8.43 27.28
N LEU A 249 -24.08 -9.25 27.06
CA LEU A 249 -24.49 -9.69 25.73
C LEU A 249 -24.89 -8.52 24.82
N SER A 250 -25.61 -7.53 25.38
CA SER A 250 -25.99 -6.33 24.63
C SER A 250 -24.78 -5.47 24.25
N ARG A 251 -23.71 -5.47 25.05
CA ARG A 251 -22.47 -4.75 24.77
C ARG A 251 -21.58 -5.47 23.77
N GLU A 252 -21.55 -6.80 23.79
CA GLU A 252 -20.86 -7.63 22.77
C GLU A 252 -21.49 -7.42 21.39
N ASN A 253 -22.82 -7.43 21.29
CA ASN A 253 -23.52 -7.14 20.04
C ASN A 253 -23.33 -5.70 19.53
N ALA A 254 -23.09 -4.73 20.42
CA ALA A 254 -22.74 -3.36 20.02
C ALA A 254 -21.27 -3.22 19.56
N CYS A 255 -20.39 -4.16 19.97
CA CYS A 255 -18.96 -4.18 19.63
C CYS A 255 -18.68 -4.86 18.28
N ASP A 256 -19.54 -5.76 17.83
CA ASP A 256 -19.36 -6.51 16.55
C ASP A 256 -19.39 -5.61 15.30
N SER A 257 -19.81 -4.35 15.44
CA SER A 257 -19.77 -3.34 14.38
C SER A 257 -18.38 -2.69 14.17
N GLN A 258 -17.41 -2.99 15.03
CA GLN A 258 -16.05 -2.46 14.97
C GLN A 258 -15.05 -3.61 14.98
N ALA A 259 -14.76 -4.11 13.78
CA ALA A 259 -13.68 -5.03 13.48
C ALA A 259 -12.46 -4.78 14.39
N ARG A 260 -12.05 -5.82 15.13
CA ARG A 260 -10.78 -5.85 15.85
C ARG A 260 -9.70 -5.30 14.92
N PHE A 261 -9.01 -4.25 15.36
CA PHE A 261 -8.00 -3.54 14.58
C PHE A 261 -6.81 -4.46 14.30
N GLN A 262 -6.88 -5.22 13.20
CA GLN A 262 -5.83 -6.11 12.71
C GLN A 262 -4.65 -5.24 12.24
N THR A 263 -3.59 -5.19 13.02
CA THR A 263 -2.44 -4.31 12.74
C THR A 263 -1.27 -5.14 12.23
N GLY A 264 -0.77 -4.82 11.03
CA GLY A 264 0.45 -5.40 10.47
C GLY A 264 0.33 -6.87 10.08
N ILE A 265 -0.31 -7.12 8.93
CA ILE A 265 -0.36 -8.44 8.28
C ILE A 265 0.88 -8.57 7.40
N GLU A 266 1.70 -9.60 7.65
CA GLU A 266 2.85 -9.97 6.82
C GLU A 266 2.51 -11.21 6.01
N ASN A 267 2.75 -11.18 4.70
CA ASN A 267 2.44 -12.30 3.79
C ASN A 267 3.72 -13.08 3.51
N VAL A 268 3.66 -14.40 3.65
CA VAL A 268 4.80 -15.32 3.47
C VAL A 268 4.32 -16.59 2.77
N ASP A 269 5.11 -17.12 1.86
CA ASP A 269 4.83 -18.38 1.18
C ASP A 269 5.34 -19.56 2.03
N LEU A 270 4.64 -20.70 2.01
CA LEU A 270 4.99 -21.87 2.83
C LEU A 270 6.41 -22.40 2.55
N ASP A 271 6.87 -22.31 1.30
CA ASP A 271 8.20 -22.77 0.86
C ASP A 271 9.37 -21.98 1.50
N ASP A 272 9.10 -20.77 2.00
CA ASP A 272 10.09 -19.91 2.64
C ASP A 272 10.20 -20.13 4.17
N LEU A 273 9.33 -20.99 4.73
CA LEU A 273 9.27 -21.25 6.17
C LEU A 273 10.14 -22.45 6.56
N PRO A 274 11.00 -22.34 7.58
CA PRO A 274 11.73 -23.48 8.09
C PRO A 274 10.76 -24.48 8.73
N PHE A 275 10.88 -25.74 8.29
CA PHE A 275 10.17 -26.88 8.85
C PHE A 275 11.08 -27.60 9.85
N ASP A 276 10.55 -27.87 11.05
CA ASP A 276 11.23 -28.69 12.05
C ASP A 276 10.76 -30.15 11.93
N GLU A 277 11.68 -31.03 11.51
CA GLU A 277 11.41 -32.46 11.30
C GLU A 277 11.18 -33.23 12.62
N GLU A 278 11.69 -32.74 13.75
CA GLU A 278 11.50 -33.42 15.05
C GLU A 278 10.12 -33.15 15.65
N GLU A 279 9.56 -32.00 15.28
CA GLU A 279 8.36 -31.46 15.89
C GLU A 279 7.13 -31.52 14.96
N GLU A 280 7.33 -31.64 13.64
CA GLU A 280 6.29 -31.52 12.60
C GLU A 280 5.60 -30.14 12.64
N ARG A 281 6.38 -29.07 12.85
CA ARG A 281 5.89 -27.68 12.88
C ARG A 281 6.66 -26.78 11.94
N TRP A 282 5.95 -25.85 11.31
CA TRP A 282 6.57 -24.67 10.73
C TRP A 282 6.69 -23.59 11.79
N TYR A 283 7.83 -22.90 11.82
CA TYR A 283 8.04 -21.79 12.73
C TYR A 283 8.62 -20.57 12.03
N ARG A 284 8.35 -19.38 12.56
CA ARG A 284 8.97 -18.14 12.09
C ARG A 284 9.20 -17.17 13.24
N SER A 285 10.35 -16.50 13.20
CA SER A 285 10.65 -15.44 14.15
C SER A 285 9.81 -14.20 13.89
N CYS A 286 9.36 -13.55 14.96
CA CYS A 286 8.55 -12.34 14.90
C CYS A 286 9.43 -11.10 15.16
N ARG A 287 9.00 -9.94 14.64
CA ARG A 287 9.66 -8.64 14.84
C ARG A 287 9.72 -8.19 16.30
N CYS A 288 9.00 -8.86 17.20
CA CYS A 288 9.05 -8.64 18.64
C CYS A 288 10.27 -9.28 19.32
N GLY A 289 11.04 -10.11 18.60
CA GLY A 289 12.22 -10.78 19.13
C GLY A 289 11.99 -12.21 19.63
N ASN A 290 10.77 -12.76 19.51
CA ASN A 290 10.55 -14.19 19.71
C ASN A 290 10.94 -14.97 18.44
N ASN A 291 11.81 -15.98 18.59
CA ASN A 291 12.30 -16.81 17.49
C ASN A 291 11.25 -17.82 16.97
N HIS A 292 10.28 -18.18 17.80
CA HIS A 292 9.14 -19.06 17.44
C HIS A 292 7.81 -18.32 17.62
N GLY A 293 7.77 -17.04 17.22
CA GLY A 293 6.60 -16.19 17.43
C GLY A 293 5.38 -16.63 16.64
N TYR A 294 5.58 -17.26 15.48
CA TYR A 294 4.54 -17.93 14.69
C TYR A 294 4.88 -19.41 14.61
N ALA A 295 3.95 -20.28 15.01
CA ALA A 295 4.09 -21.72 14.92
C ALA A 295 2.73 -22.34 14.57
N PHE A 296 2.71 -23.28 13.62
CA PHE A 296 1.50 -23.99 13.18
C PHE A 296 1.87 -25.39 12.67
N GLN A 297 0.89 -26.31 12.69
CA GLN A 297 1.04 -27.72 12.30
C GLN A 297 0.34 -28.02 10.98
N GLU A 298 0.58 -29.20 10.42
CA GLU A 298 -0.04 -29.65 9.16
C GLU A 298 -1.57 -29.71 9.27
N THR A 299 -2.07 -30.09 10.45
CA THR A 299 -3.52 -30.09 10.76
C THR A 299 -4.18 -28.73 10.57
N ASP A 300 -3.47 -27.64 10.91
CA ASP A 300 -4.01 -26.28 10.77
C ASP A 300 -4.08 -25.86 9.29
N LEU A 301 -3.24 -26.45 8.44
CA LEU A 301 -3.20 -26.24 6.99
C LEU A 301 -4.29 -27.04 6.28
N GLU A 302 -4.53 -28.28 6.71
CA GLU A 302 -5.60 -29.16 6.20
C GLU A 302 -6.99 -28.54 6.42
N GLU A 303 -7.23 -27.90 7.57
CA GLU A 303 -8.52 -27.24 7.85
C GLU A 303 -8.83 -26.08 6.90
N VAL A 304 -7.80 -25.45 6.32
CA VAL A 304 -7.90 -24.24 5.50
C VAL A 304 -7.48 -24.50 4.04
N GLU A 305 -7.39 -25.77 3.65
CA GLU A 305 -6.95 -26.23 2.32
C GLU A 305 -7.75 -25.57 1.19
N HIS A 306 -9.06 -25.42 1.36
CA HIS A 306 -9.95 -24.82 0.36
C HIS A 306 -9.76 -23.32 0.16
N GLU A 307 -9.18 -22.61 1.14
CA GLU A 307 -8.92 -21.17 1.03
C GLU A 307 -7.48 -20.86 0.56
N GLY A 308 -6.55 -21.81 0.69
CA GLY A 308 -5.14 -21.68 0.29
C GLY A 308 -4.36 -20.61 1.07
N VAL A 309 -4.90 -20.20 2.23
CA VAL A 309 -4.38 -19.12 3.06
C VAL A 309 -4.62 -19.42 4.54
N LEU A 310 -3.56 -19.60 5.33
CA LEU A 310 -3.65 -19.71 6.78
C LEU A 310 -3.31 -18.37 7.46
N MET A 311 -4.14 -17.95 8.43
CA MET A 311 -3.91 -16.74 9.23
C MET A 311 -3.44 -17.11 10.64
N VAL A 312 -2.16 -16.84 10.94
CA VAL A 312 -1.52 -17.19 12.22
C VAL A 312 -1.21 -15.93 13.01
N GLY A 313 -1.70 -15.84 14.25
CA GLY A 313 -1.37 -14.75 15.17
C GLY A 313 -0.04 -15.01 15.88
N CYS A 314 0.73 -13.96 16.17
CA CYS A 314 1.92 -14.11 17.00
C CYS A 314 1.53 -14.40 18.46
N GLN A 315 2.24 -15.33 19.12
CA GLN A 315 1.95 -15.70 20.52
C GLN A 315 2.20 -14.54 21.51
N ASP A 316 3.12 -13.61 21.18
CA ASP A 316 3.54 -12.52 22.09
C ASP A 316 3.17 -11.11 21.59
N CYS A 317 2.52 -10.97 20.44
CA CYS A 317 2.23 -9.68 19.82
C CYS A 317 0.92 -9.65 19.03
N SER A 318 0.40 -8.46 18.75
CA SER A 318 -0.83 -8.27 17.94
C SER A 318 -0.60 -8.34 16.43
N LEU A 319 0.55 -8.87 15.99
CA LEU A 319 0.91 -9.03 14.58
C LEU A 319 0.33 -10.33 14.02
N TRP A 320 0.04 -10.32 12.73
CA TRP A 320 -0.58 -11.44 12.03
C TRP A 320 0.29 -11.86 10.84
N LEU A 321 0.45 -13.17 10.66
CA LEU A 321 1.13 -13.78 9.53
C LEU A 321 0.07 -14.41 8.62
N LYS A 322 0.12 -14.10 7.33
CA LYS A 322 -0.70 -14.69 6.29
C LYS A 322 0.18 -15.64 5.48
N VAL A 323 -0.03 -16.93 5.68
CA VAL A 323 0.72 -18.00 5.01
C VAL A 323 -0.03 -18.44 3.76
N HIS A 324 0.63 -18.39 2.62
CA HIS A 324 0.10 -18.86 1.34
C HIS A 324 0.66 -20.25 1.01
N PHE A 325 -0.20 -21.18 0.63
CA PHE A 325 0.20 -22.54 0.24
C PHE A 325 -0.67 -23.05 -0.91
N ALA A 326 -0.13 -24.01 -1.67
CA ALA A 326 -0.83 -24.68 -2.76
C ALA A 326 -0.62 -26.19 -2.64
N VAL A 327 -1.71 -26.96 -2.63
CA VAL A 327 -1.63 -28.43 -2.63
C VAL A 327 -1.38 -28.90 -4.06
N VAL A 328 -0.29 -29.66 -4.25
CA VAL A 328 0.00 -30.35 -5.51
C VAL A 328 -0.56 -31.76 -5.38
N GLU A 329 -1.64 -32.06 -6.10
CA GLU A 329 -2.11 -33.44 -6.25
C GLU A 329 -1.11 -34.19 -7.13
N ASP A 330 -0.37 -35.13 -6.54
CA ASP A 330 0.52 -36.02 -7.28
C ASP A 330 -0.30 -36.90 -8.24
N ALA A 331 -0.03 -36.77 -9.53
CA ALA A 331 -0.69 -37.48 -10.63
C ALA A 331 -0.13 -38.88 -10.89
#